data_AF-A0A518V7U6-F1
#
_entry.id   AF-A0A518V7U6-F1
#
_cell.length_a   1.000
_cell.length_b   1.000
_cell.length_c   1.000
_cell.angle_alpha   90.00
_cell.angle_beta   90.00
_cell.angle_gamma   90.00
#
_symmetry.space_group_name_H-M   'P 1'
#
loop_
_entity.id
_entity.type
_entity.pdbx_description
1 polymer ?
#
loop_
_entity_poly.entity_id
_entity_poly.type
_entity_poly.pdbx_seq_one_letter_code
_entity_poly.pdbx_strand_id
1 'polypeptide(L)'
;MTNAKVAEAENEKPLRHGYTTGSNATAATKASLLALLSGEKVSEVEILLPNKDRVTFQMVSQERGENWVETGIIKDGGDDPDATHKALILSRVSWHDDSGIHLDGGVGVGRVTKPGLPIPVGEAAINPVPRKMIKGVAQELLDQYGLEDRGVSIVISVPDGEEIAKKTLNGRLGIVGGISILGTRGTVVPFSTAAYKASVAQAIKVAKASNCKAIAITTGGRSEKTAMEHYPDWAEESFIQMGDFVGFSALLGKKQGFTHIAMVGMMGKLSKVAQGAMMVHSKGSAVDFQFLADVAREIGASEEHIEEIEGANTAMQVGEIMSQAGHTAFFELLAYKCSEQINKHVGGGMVIETVLTTLKGELLGKAVVDDTGNDNRDRG
;
A
#
# COMPACT_ATOMS: atom_id res chain seq x y z
N MET A 1 -37.12 -26.33 -25.52
CA MET A 1 -37.20 -26.12 -24.07
C MET A 1 -35.80 -26.29 -23.49
N THR A 2 -35.17 -25.37 -22.79
CA THR A 2 -35.39 -23.94 -22.58
C THR A 2 -34.05 -23.43 -22.05
N ASN A 3 -33.61 -22.28 -22.57
CA ASN A 3 -32.70 -21.30 -21.99
C ASN A 3 -32.19 -21.56 -20.57
N ALA A 4 -30.90 -21.88 -20.41
CA ALA A 4 -30.22 -21.81 -19.11
C ALA A 4 -28.69 -21.59 -19.19
N LYS A 5 -28.14 -21.11 -20.31
CA LYS A 5 -26.67 -20.90 -20.45
C LYS A 5 -26.24 -19.58 -21.11
N VAL A 6 -27.10 -18.57 -21.14
CA VAL A 6 -26.73 -17.22 -21.62
C VAL A 6 -27.16 -16.12 -20.63
N ALA A 7 -27.32 -16.45 -19.35
CA ALA A 7 -27.69 -15.48 -18.32
C ALA A 7 -26.66 -15.51 -17.18
N GLU A 8 -25.46 -14.99 -17.44
CA GLU A 8 -24.56 -14.47 -16.39
C GLU A 8 -23.49 -13.52 -16.95
N ALA A 9 -23.86 -12.79 -18.02
CA ALA A 9 -23.15 -11.60 -18.47
C ALA A 9 -24.14 -10.42 -18.46
N GLU A 10 -24.79 -10.19 -17.32
CA GLU A 10 -25.69 -9.05 -17.13
C GLU A 10 -25.02 -8.00 -16.24
N ASN A 11 -24.70 -6.84 -16.84
CA ASN A 11 -24.61 -5.52 -16.20
C ASN A 11 -23.51 -5.27 -15.13
N GLU A 12 -22.23 -5.44 -15.45
CA GLU A 12 -21.21 -4.67 -14.74
C GLU A 12 -21.13 -3.26 -15.35
N LYS A 13 -21.83 -2.30 -14.75
CA LYS A 13 -21.56 -0.87 -15.01
C LYS A 13 -20.07 -0.62 -14.77
N PRO A 14 -19.39 0.14 -15.64
CA PRO A 14 -17.98 0.47 -15.42
C PRO A 14 -17.82 1.13 -14.05
N LEU A 15 -16.91 0.59 -13.23
CA LEU A 15 -16.65 1.08 -11.87
C LEU A 15 -16.28 2.56 -11.91
N ARG A 16 -16.90 3.33 -11.03
CA ARG A 16 -16.75 4.79 -10.98
C ARG A 16 -15.44 5.18 -10.34
N HIS A 17 -14.69 6.05 -11.00
CA HIS A 17 -13.51 6.67 -10.44
C HIS A 17 -13.88 7.75 -9.42
N GLY A 18 -12.98 7.99 -8.47
CA GLY A 18 -13.07 9.08 -7.50
C GLY A 18 -11.96 10.09 -7.65
N TYR A 19 -11.83 10.95 -6.65
CA TYR A 19 -10.81 11.98 -6.56
C TYR A 19 -10.03 11.85 -5.26
N THR A 20 -8.72 12.06 -5.36
CA THR A 20 -7.80 11.86 -4.23
C THR A 20 -8.01 12.89 -3.12
N THR A 21 -7.53 12.62 -1.90
CA THR A 21 -7.55 13.62 -0.81
C THR A 21 -6.82 14.90 -1.22
N GLY A 22 -5.74 14.79 -2.01
CA GLY A 22 -5.03 15.93 -2.58
C GLY A 22 -5.87 16.80 -3.53
N SER A 23 -6.67 16.21 -4.41
CA SER A 23 -7.54 16.96 -5.31
C SER A 23 -8.63 17.71 -4.56
N ASN A 24 -9.26 17.04 -3.60
CA ASN A 24 -10.29 17.64 -2.76
C ASN A 24 -9.71 18.78 -1.90
N ALA A 25 -8.54 18.60 -1.29
CA ALA A 25 -7.84 19.66 -0.56
C ALA A 25 -7.50 20.85 -1.46
N THR A 26 -7.02 20.60 -2.68
CA THR A 26 -6.72 21.65 -3.67
C THR A 26 -7.97 22.44 -4.05
N ALA A 27 -9.09 21.76 -4.29
CA ALA A 27 -10.37 22.40 -4.59
C ALA A 27 -10.86 23.26 -3.40
N ALA A 28 -10.82 22.73 -2.18
CA ALA A 28 -11.17 23.49 -0.98
C ALA A 28 -10.27 24.74 -0.82
N THR A 29 -8.95 24.60 -1.01
CA THR A 29 -8.04 25.76 -1.01
C THR A 29 -8.41 26.80 -2.04
N LYS A 30 -8.66 26.39 -3.29
CA LYS A 30 -9.04 27.32 -4.37
C LYS A 30 -10.33 28.08 -4.02
N ALA A 31 -11.34 27.37 -3.51
CA ALA A 31 -12.61 27.98 -3.12
C ALA A 31 -12.44 28.95 -1.94
N SER A 32 -11.66 28.58 -0.92
CA SER A 32 -11.39 29.42 0.25
C SER A 32 -10.64 30.69 -0.10
N LEU A 33 -9.59 30.59 -0.92
CA LEU A 33 -8.83 31.76 -1.36
C LEU A 33 -9.67 32.66 -2.28
N LEU A 34 -10.43 32.08 -3.22
CA LEU A 34 -11.31 32.86 -4.08
C LEU A 34 -12.37 33.63 -3.28
N ALA A 35 -13.00 32.97 -2.29
CA ALA A 35 -13.95 33.61 -1.38
C ALA A 35 -13.29 34.68 -0.48
N LEU A 36 -12.04 34.49 -0.07
CA LEU A 36 -11.27 35.49 0.68
C LEU A 36 -10.98 36.73 -0.18
N LEU A 37 -10.64 36.54 -1.46
CA LEU A 37 -10.32 37.59 -2.41
C LEU A 37 -11.56 38.37 -2.89
N SER A 38 -12.63 37.66 -3.24
CA SER A 38 -13.86 38.29 -3.75
C SER A 38 -14.78 38.82 -2.63
N GLY A 39 -14.67 38.25 -1.43
CA GLY A 39 -15.61 38.49 -0.34
C GLY A 39 -16.96 37.80 -0.53
N GLU A 40 -17.14 37.01 -1.58
CA GLU A 40 -18.38 36.32 -1.93
C GLU A 40 -18.38 34.84 -1.51
N LYS A 41 -19.57 34.22 -1.58
CA LYS A 41 -19.71 32.78 -1.36
C LYS A 41 -19.31 32.01 -2.62
N VAL A 42 -18.47 30.99 -2.47
CA VAL A 42 -18.04 30.11 -3.56
C VAL A 42 -18.62 28.72 -3.34
N SER A 43 -19.57 28.31 -4.19
CA SER A 43 -20.22 26.99 -4.11
C SER A 43 -19.50 25.91 -4.91
N GLU A 44 -18.76 26.27 -5.95
CA GLU A 44 -18.02 25.33 -6.79
C GLU A 44 -16.73 25.92 -7.32
N VAL A 45 -15.77 25.07 -7.62
CA VAL A 45 -14.52 25.45 -8.29
C VAL A 45 -14.08 24.37 -9.27
N GLU A 46 -13.46 24.79 -10.37
CA GLU A 46 -12.75 23.90 -11.28
C GLU A 46 -11.25 23.89 -10.98
N ILE A 47 -10.63 22.71 -10.94
CA ILE A 47 -9.17 22.56 -10.84
C ILE A 47 -8.62 21.68 -11.97
N LEU A 48 -7.37 21.93 -12.35
CA LEU A 48 -6.60 21.08 -13.25
C LEU A 48 -5.90 19.98 -12.45
N LEU A 49 -6.22 18.73 -12.74
CA LEU A 49 -5.60 17.57 -12.11
C LEU A 49 -4.23 17.24 -12.74
N PRO A 50 -3.35 16.48 -12.07
CA PRO A 50 -2.07 16.06 -12.62
C PRO A 50 -2.16 15.27 -13.92
N ASN A 51 -3.26 14.53 -14.12
CA ASN A 51 -3.55 13.82 -15.36
C ASN A 51 -4.06 14.72 -16.51
N LYS A 52 -4.11 16.05 -16.30
CA LYS A 52 -4.56 17.09 -17.23
C LYS A 52 -6.07 17.23 -17.39
N ASP A 53 -6.86 16.48 -16.63
CA ASP A 53 -8.31 16.67 -16.62
C ASP A 53 -8.69 17.92 -15.84
N ARG A 54 -9.71 18.64 -16.33
CA ARG A 54 -10.39 19.71 -15.60
C ARG A 54 -11.62 19.13 -14.92
N VAL A 55 -11.75 19.36 -13.63
CA VAL A 55 -12.82 18.77 -12.82
C VAL A 55 -13.41 19.84 -11.90
N THR A 56 -14.74 19.92 -11.91
CA THR A 56 -15.52 20.78 -11.01
C THR A 56 -15.84 20.06 -9.71
N PHE A 57 -15.58 20.75 -8.60
CA PHE A 57 -15.81 20.27 -7.24
C PHE A 57 -16.82 21.17 -6.54
N GLN A 58 -17.75 20.58 -5.80
CA GLN A 58 -18.80 21.27 -5.06
C GLN A 58 -18.40 21.44 -3.59
N MET A 59 -18.54 22.65 -3.06
CA MET A 59 -18.30 22.95 -1.65
C MET A 59 -19.57 22.67 -0.83
N VAL A 60 -19.41 21.98 0.30
CA VAL A 60 -20.53 21.67 1.21
C VAL A 60 -20.67 22.70 2.34
N SER A 61 -19.62 23.45 2.63
CA SER A 61 -19.61 24.48 3.66
C SER A 61 -18.67 25.62 3.29
N GLN A 62 -18.96 26.80 3.83
CA GLN A 62 -18.07 27.96 3.85
C GLN A 62 -18.29 28.71 5.17
N GLU A 63 -17.20 28.97 5.88
CA GLU A 63 -17.15 29.81 7.06
C GLU A 63 -16.17 30.96 6.83
N ARG A 64 -16.46 32.11 7.43
CA ARG A 64 -15.65 33.33 7.30
C ARG A 64 -15.42 33.96 8.66
N GLY A 65 -14.17 34.28 8.93
CA GLY A 65 -13.76 35.15 10.03
C GLY A 65 -13.24 36.49 9.52
N GLU A 66 -12.58 37.24 10.41
CA GLU A 66 -12.08 38.59 10.12
C GLU A 66 -11.02 38.59 9.00
N ASN A 67 -10.07 37.66 9.04
CA ASN A 67 -8.95 37.58 8.08
C ASN A 67 -8.76 36.18 7.48
N TRP A 68 -9.80 35.35 7.52
CA TRP A 68 -9.75 33.98 7.02
C TRP A 68 -11.08 33.53 6.43
N VAL A 69 -10.99 32.62 5.48
CA VAL A 69 -12.13 31.85 4.96
C VAL A 69 -11.77 30.37 4.98
N GLU A 70 -12.74 29.53 5.34
CA GLU A 70 -12.62 28.08 5.31
C GLU A 70 -13.76 27.49 4.48
N THR A 71 -13.44 26.61 3.55
CA THR A 71 -14.43 25.84 2.80
C THR A 71 -14.22 24.35 3.00
N GLY A 72 -15.33 23.62 2.91
CA GLY A 72 -15.36 22.18 3.08
C GLY A 72 -15.85 21.44 1.84
N ILE A 73 -15.28 20.25 1.63
CA ILE A 73 -15.70 19.32 0.58
C ILE A 73 -15.80 17.90 1.13
N ILE A 74 -16.81 17.15 0.70
CA ILE A 74 -16.93 15.73 0.99
C ILE A 74 -16.22 14.94 -0.10
N LYS A 75 -15.17 14.20 0.29
CA LYS A 75 -14.37 13.41 -0.65
C LYS A 75 -15.20 12.31 -1.30
N ASP A 76 -15.23 12.32 -2.62
CA ASP A 76 -15.76 11.23 -3.41
C ASP A 76 -14.65 10.27 -3.87
N GLY A 77 -14.70 9.02 -3.41
CA GLY A 77 -13.71 7.97 -3.68
C GLY A 77 -14.07 7.09 -4.87
N GLY A 78 -15.24 7.30 -5.49
CA GLY A 78 -15.75 6.37 -6.48
C GLY A 78 -16.17 5.05 -5.84
N ASP A 79 -15.96 3.95 -6.57
CA ASP A 79 -16.29 2.59 -6.11
C ASP A 79 -15.08 1.86 -5.48
N ASP A 80 -13.97 2.57 -5.23
CA ASP A 80 -12.83 2.02 -4.48
C ASP A 80 -13.19 1.86 -3.00
N PRO A 81 -12.83 0.74 -2.34
CA PRO A 81 -12.94 0.59 -0.89
C PRO A 81 -11.91 1.44 -0.13
N ASP A 82 -11.96 2.75 -0.35
CA ASP A 82 -11.07 3.77 0.19
C ASP A 82 -11.57 4.23 1.58
N ALA A 83 -10.74 4.05 2.61
CA ALA A 83 -11.06 4.46 3.99
C ALA A 83 -11.39 5.96 4.12
N THR A 84 -10.92 6.79 3.20
CA THR A 84 -11.14 8.25 3.19
C THR A 84 -12.34 8.66 2.33
N HIS A 85 -13.09 7.72 1.75
CA HIS A 85 -14.34 8.05 1.07
C HIS A 85 -15.34 8.69 2.05
N LYS A 86 -16.02 9.75 1.61
CA LYS A 86 -16.94 10.59 2.39
C LYS A 86 -16.31 11.39 3.52
N ALA A 87 -14.99 11.40 3.64
CA ALA A 87 -14.31 12.28 4.59
C ALA A 87 -14.56 13.75 4.23
N LEU A 88 -14.88 14.56 5.24
CA LEU A 88 -14.90 16.01 5.13
C LEU A 88 -13.47 16.53 5.12
N ILE A 89 -13.09 17.25 4.06
CA ILE A 89 -11.81 17.92 3.92
C ILE A 89 -12.07 19.42 3.94
N LEU A 90 -11.44 20.10 4.88
CA LEU A 90 -11.50 21.54 5.09
C LEU A 90 -10.18 22.17 4.66
N SER A 91 -10.25 23.36 4.07
CA SER A 91 -9.06 24.19 3.84
C SER A 91 -9.35 25.56 4.40
N ARG A 92 -8.58 25.99 5.40
CA ARG A 92 -8.62 27.39 5.88
C ARG A 92 -7.53 28.18 5.19
N VAL A 93 -7.90 29.32 4.62
CA VAL A 93 -6.97 30.27 4.02
C VAL A 93 -7.08 31.60 4.76
N SER A 94 -5.95 32.14 5.18
CA SER A 94 -5.84 33.44 5.84
C SER A 94 -4.70 34.25 5.25
N TRP A 95 -4.75 35.57 5.44
CA TRP A 95 -3.58 36.40 5.18
C TRP A 95 -2.44 36.05 6.13
N HIS A 96 -1.21 36.22 5.64
CA HIS A 96 0.02 36.05 6.41
C HIS A 96 0.89 37.31 6.27
N ASP A 97 1.65 37.64 7.30
CA ASP A 97 2.47 38.84 7.33
C ASP A 97 3.71 38.70 6.44
N ASP A 98 4.37 37.53 6.48
CA ASP A 98 5.47 37.22 5.57
C ASP A 98 4.97 36.79 4.19
N SER A 99 5.62 37.28 3.14
CA SER A 99 5.36 36.93 1.75
C SER A 99 5.39 35.41 1.50
N GLY A 100 4.63 34.97 0.49
CA GLY A 100 4.65 33.59 0.02
C GLY A 100 3.55 32.70 0.61
N ILE A 101 3.57 31.43 0.18
CA ILE A 101 2.51 30.45 0.48
C ILE A 101 2.98 29.47 1.55
N HIS A 102 2.41 29.61 2.74
CA HIS A 102 2.65 28.80 3.92
C HIS A 102 1.58 27.71 4.01
N LEU A 103 1.99 26.43 3.98
CA LEU A 103 1.07 25.29 3.92
C LEU A 103 1.36 24.34 5.08
N ASP A 104 0.35 24.06 5.89
CA ASP A 104 0.40 23.07 6.96
C ASP A 104 -0.91 22.26 7.05
N GLY A 105 -0.95 21.24 7.92
CA GLY A 105 -2.12 20.43 8.22
C GLY A 105 -2.69 20.75 9.62
N GLY A 106 -4.00 20.91 9.74
CA GLY A 106 -4.71 21.04 11.00
C GLY A 106 -5.17 19.67 11.54
N VAL A 107 -6.33 19.67 12.20
CA VAL A 107 -6.92 18.48 12.83
C VAL A 107 -7.08 17.34 11.82
N GLY A 108 -6.71 16.13 12.24
CA GLY A 108 -6.83 14.89 11.47
C GLY A 108 -6.00 14.81 10.18
N VAL A 109 -5.08 15.75 9.93
CA VAL A 109 -3.97 15.56 9.00
C VAL A 109 -2.75 15.09 9.77
N GLY A 110 -2.28 13.88 9.47
CA GLY A 110 -1.23 13.23 10.22
C GLY A 110 0.11 13.97 10.17
N ARG A 111 0.98 13.71 11.15
CA ARG A 111 2.36 14.17 11.20
C ARG A 111 3.32 13.02 10.94
N VAL A 112 4.36 13.29 10.15
CA VAL A 112 5.41 12.30 9.87
C VAL A 112 6.33 12.18 11.08
N THR A 113 6.46 10.98 11.62
CA THR A 113 7.28 10.66 12.81
C THR A 113 8.45 9.74 12.47
N LYS A 114 8.45 9.10 11.30
CA LYS A 114 9.50 8.19 10.84
C LYS A 114 10.12 8.69 9.52
N PRO A 115 11.41 8.42 9.27
CA PRO A 115 12.06 8.76 8.00
C PRO A 115 11.63 7.80 6.86
N GLY A 116 12.02 8.11 5.62
CA GLY A 116 11.80 7.26 4.44
C GLY A 116 10.56 7.60 3.60
N LEU A 117 9.67 8.44 4.14
CA LEU A 117 8.61 9.08 3.38
C LEU A 117 9.15 10.28 2.58
N PRO A 118 8.46 10.70 1.50
CA PRO A 118 8.86 11.88 0.72
C PRO A 118 8.61 13.21 1.44
N ILE A 119 8.12 13.16 2.68
CA ILE A 119 7.83 14.30 3.54
C ILE A 119 8.79 14.21 4.75
N PRO A 120 9.45 15.30 5.17
CA PRO A 120 10.33 15.31 6.34
C PRO A 120 9.61 14.94 7.64
N VAL A 121 10.37 14.48 8.63
CA VAL A 121 9.87 14.23 10.00
C VAL A 121 9.44 15.57 10.63
N GLY A 122 8.31 15.56 11.34
CA GLY A 122 7.68 16.73 11.98
C GLY A 122 6.64 17.43 11.11
N GLU A 123 6.69 17.26 9.80
CA GLU A 123 5.80 17.93 8.84
C GLU A 123 4.42 17.26 8.73
N ALA A 124 3.42 18.03 8.31
CA ALA A 124 2.12 17.50 7.92
C ALA A 124 2.24 16.55 6.73
N ALA A 125 1.49 15.45 6.80
CA ALA A 125 1.43 14.35 5.83
C ALA A 125 0.70 14.75 4.52
N ILE A 126 1.10 15.89 3.95
CA ILE A 126 0.68 16.40 2.65
C ILE A 126 1.77 16.07 1.64
N ASN A 127 1.50 15.12 0.74
CA ASN A 127 2.50 14.61 -0.20
C ASN A 127 2.93 15.65 -1.23
N PRO A 128 4.10 15.47 -1.90
CA PRO A 128 4.65 16.47 -2.83
C PRO A 128 3.71 16.91 -3.95
N VAL A 129 2.96 15.99 -4.56
CA VAL A 129 2.02 16.32 -5.64
C VAL A 129 0.86 17.19 -5.11
N PRO A 130 0.14 16.82 -4.04
CA PRO A 130 -0.83 17.71 -3.40
C PRO A 130 -0.25 19.06 -2.97
N ARG A 131 0.96 19.11 -2.37
CA ARG A 131 1.61 20.38 -2.01
C ARG A 131 1.79 21.27 -3.24
N LYS A 132 2.27 20.70 -4.35
CA LYS A 132 2.42 21.43 -5.62
C LYS A 132 1.09 21.92 -6.17
N MET A 133 0.04 21.09 -6.12
CA MET A 133 -1.29 21.47 -6.58
C MET A 133 -1.88 22.61 -5.76
N ILE A 134 -1.89 22.49 -4.43
CA ILE A 134 -2.40 23.49 -3.49
C ILE A 134 -1.65 24.82 -3.65
N LYS A 135 -0.32 24.79 -3.64
CA LYS A 135 0.49 26.01 -3.84
C LYS A 135 0.31 26.59 -5.24
N GLY A 136 0.17 25.75 -6.25
CA GLY A 136 -0.04 26.18 -7.64
C GLY A 136 -1.35 26.95 -7.82
N VAL A 137 -2.47 26.44 -7.30
CA VAL A 137 -3.76 27.15 -7.39
C VAL A 137 -3.78 28.43 -6.56
N ALA A 138 -3.08 28.44 -5.42
CA ALA A 138 -2.95 29.63 -4.60
C ALA A 138 -2.16 30.72 -5.32
N GLN A 139 -1.00 30.38 -5.89
CA GLN A 139 -0.18 31.32 -6.66
C GLN A 139 -0.93 31.85 -7.88
N GLU A 140 -1.58 30.97 -8.64
CA GLU A 140 -2.37 31.37 -9.82
C GLU A 140 -3.44 32.42 -9.48
N LEU A 141 -4.13 32.26 -8.35
CA LEU A 141 -5.13 33.23 -7.90
C LEU A 141 -4.49 34.54 -7.40
N LEU A 142 -3.38 34.48 -6.66
CA LEU A 142 -2.67 35.68 -6.22
C LEU A 142 -2.18 36.50 -7.42
N ASP A 143 -1.59 35.86 -8.43
CA ASP A 143 -1.13 36.50 -9.66
C ASP A 143 -2.29 37.17 -10.43
N GLN A 144 -3.43 36.49 -10.53
CA GLN A 144 -4.62 37.03 -11.21
C GLN A 144 -5.18 38.29 -10.54
N TYR A 145 -4.99 38.44 -9.23
CA TYR A 145 -5.45 39.59 -8.46
C TYR A 145 -4.35 40.64 -8.22
N GLY A 146 -3.13 40.46 -8.77
CA GLY A 146 -2.01 41.37 -8.58
C GLY A 146 -1.48 41.40 -7.14
N LEU A 147 -1.49 40.24 -6.47
CA LEU A 147 -1.11 40.05 -5.07
C LEU A 147 0.05 39.03 -4.93
N GLU A 148 0.91 38.93 -5.93
CA GLU A 148 2.03 37.97 -5.98
C GLU A 148 2.96 38.02 -4.76
N ASP A 149 3.14 39.21 -4.16
CA ASP A 149 4.00 39.42 -2.98
C ASP A 149 3.26 39.21 -1.64
N ARG A 150 1.94 38.99 -1.64
CA ARG A 150 1.18 38.80 -0.39
C ARG A 150 1.40 37.40 0.20
N GLY A 151 1.55 37.39 1.52
CA GLY A 151 1.56 36.17 2.32
C GLY A 151 0.17 35.55 2.44
N VAL A 152 0.09 34.23 2.27
CA VAL A 152 -1.10 33.44 2.61
C VAL A 152 -0.74 32.19 3.40
N SER A 153 -1.53 31.92 4.43
CA SER A 153 -1.48 30.67 5.20
C SER A 153 -2.61 29.75 4.80
N ILE A 154 -2.29 28.50 4.53
CA ILE A 154 -3.21 27.45 4.12
C ILE A 154 -3.10 26.30 5.11
N VAL A 155 -4.20 25.98 5.79
CA VAL A 155 -4.28 24.87 6.74
C VAL A 155 -5.32 23.86 6.26
N ILE A 156 -4.87 22.66 5.92
CA ILE A 156 -5.76 21.56 5.51
C ILE A 156 -6.16 20.74 6.73
N SER A 157 -7.45 20.54 6.95
CA SER A 157 -7.97 19.74 8.08
C SER A 157 -8.93 18.65 7.59
N VAL A 158 -8.98 17.55 8.33
CA VAL A 158 -9.90 16.43 8.11
C VAL A 158 -10.46 16.06 9.48
N PRO A 159 -11.61 16.58 9.92
CA PRO A 159 -12.08 16.43 11.30
C PRO A 159 -12.08 14.97 11.82
N ASP A 160 -12.55 14.03 11.01
CA ASP A 160 -12.57 12.60 11.35
C ASP A 160 -11.27 11.86 11.01
N GLY A 161 -10.23 12.60 10.59
CA GLY A 161 -9.02 12.04 10.01
C GLY A 161 -8.23 11.14 10.96
N GLU A 162 -8.23 11.42 12.26
CA GLU A 162 -7.58 10.55 13.25
C GLU A 162 -8.27 9.18 13.33
N GLU A 163 -9.60 9.15 13.37
CA GLU A 163 -10.38 7.90 13.40
C GLU A 163 -10.28 7.12 12.09
N ILE A 164 -10.28 7.83 10.94
CA ILE A 164 -10.09 7.22 9.64
C ILE A 164 -8.69 6.59 9.56
N ALA A 165 -7.66 7.26 10.06
CA ALA A 165 -6.27 6.79 10.00
C ALA A 165 -6.06 5.43 10.65
N LYS A 166 -6.84 5.08 11.69
CA LYS A 166 -6.82 3.76 12.35
C LYS A 166 -7.16 2.61 11.40
N LYS A 167 -7.86 2.89 10.30
CA LYS A 167 -8.22 1.93 9.25
C LYS A 167 -7.26 1.95 8.06
N THR A 168 -6.11 2.62 8.18
CA THR A 168 -5.12 2.78 7.11
C THR A 168 -3.75 2.23 7.52
N LEU A 169 -2.81 2.22 6.58
CA LEU A 169 -1.41 1.86 6.84
C LEU A 169 -0.58 3.03 7.42
N ASN A 170 -1.18 4.18 7.71
CA ASN A 170 -0.47 5.39 8.11
C ASN A 170 0.37 5.21 9.38
N GLY A 171 -0.19 4.63 10.44
CA GLY A 171 0.54 4.45 11.70
C GLY A 171 1.85 3.69 11.50
N ARG A 172 1.83 2.67 10.64
CA ARG A 172 3.01 1.84 10.31
C ARG A 172 4.08 2.61 9.55
N LEU A 173 3.64 3.45 8.60
CA LEU A 173 4.51 4.36 7.85
C LEU A 173 5.06 5.51 8.72
N GLY A 174 4.69 5.59 10.00
CA GLY A 174 5.08 6.67 10.89
C GLY A 174 4.29 7.95 10.61
N ILE A 175 3.00 7.83 10.32
CA ILE A 175 2.09 8.96 10.17
C ILE A 175 1.06 8.87 11.31
N VAL A 176 1.12 9.82 12.23
CA VAL A 176 0.37 9.80 13.50
C VAL A 176 -0.57 11.00 13.59
N GLY A 177 -1.73 10.83 14.22
CA GLY A 177 -2.71 11.90 14.49
C GLY A 177 -3.61 12.25 13.29
N GLY A 178 -3.60 11.47 12.21
CA GLY A 178 -4.46 11.75 11.06
C GLY A 178 -4.13 11.00 9.77
N ILE A 179 -4.93 11.29 8.73
CA ILE A 179 -4.73 10.75 7.39
C ILE A 179 -3.67 11.54 6.62
N SER A 180 -3.25 10.97 5.49
CA SER A 180 -2.37 11.60 4.53
C SER A 180 -3.18 12.33 3.45
N ILE A 181 -2.78 13.55 3.11
CA ILE A 181 -3.25 14.25 1.91
C ILE A 181 -2.36 13.83 0.75
N LEU A 182 -2.86 12.92 -0.09
CA LEU A 182 -2.09 12.22 -1.11
C LEU A 182 -2.86 12.11 -2.43
N GLY A 183 -2.15 11.71 -3.48
CA GLY A 183 -2.68 11.53 -4.83
C GLY A 183 -1.67 11.97 -5.88
N THR A 184 -1.27 11.06 -6.76
CA THR A 184 -0.25 11.35 -7.80
C THR A 184 -0.89 11.79 -9.12
N ARG A 185 -2.05 11.24 -9.48
CA ARG A 185 -2.80 11.55 -10.71
C ARG A 185 -3.99 12.47 -10.48
N GLY A 186 -4.36 12.69 -9.22
CA GLY A 186 -5.57 13.42 -8.83
C GLY A 186 -6.86 12.58 -8.81
N THR A 187 -6.83 11.38 -9.40
CA THR A 187 -7.96 10.44 -9.45
C THR A 187 -7.72 9.20 -8.60
N VAL A 188 -8.81 8.60 -8.11
CA VAL A 188 -8.85 7.28 -7.44
C VAL A 188 -9.41 6.27 -8.43
N VAL A 189 -8.64 5.21 -8.68
CA VAL A 189 -9.03 4.11 -9.57
C VAL A 189 -9.38 2.91 -8.69
N PRO A 190 -10.62 2.38 -8.77
CA PRO A 190 -11.04 1.23 -7.96
C PRO A 190 -10.10 0.03 -8.09
N PHE A 191 -9.74 -0.58 -6.96
CA PHE A 191 -8.92 -1.78 -6.86
C PHE A 191 -7.55 -1.65 -7.57
N SER A 192 -6.96 -0.45 -7.49
CA SER A 192 -5.71 -0.14 -8.19
C SER A 192 -4.53 -0.95 -7.66
N THR A 193 -4.09 -1.90 -8.47
CA THR A 193 -2.84 -2.67 -8.32
C THR A 193 -1.63 -1.74 -8.19
N ALA A 194 -1.65 -0.61 -8.90
CA ALA A 194 -0.58 0.39 -8.86
C ALA A 194 -0.53 1.16 -7.53
N ALA A 195 -1.70 1.54 -6.97
CA ALA A 195 -1.77 2.22 -5.68
C ALA A 195 -1.25 1.32 -4.54
N TYR A 196 -1.66 0.05 -4.53
CA TYR A 196 -1.15 -0.91 -3.55
C TYR A 196 0.35 -1.17 -3.71
N LYS A 197 0.84 -1.32 -4.95
CA LYS A 197 2.29 -1.47 -5.21
C LYS A 197 3.08 -0.26 -4.71
N ALA A 198 2.51 0.95 -4.77
CA ALA A 198 3.13 2.15 -4.24
C ALA A 198 3.18 2.17 -2.69
N SER A 199 2.17 1.64 -2.00
CA SER A 199 2.18 1.54 -0.53
C SER A 199 3.24 0.54 -0.04
N VAL A 200 3.37 -0.61 -0.72
CA VAL A 200 4.45 -1.58 -0.47
C VAL A 200 5.82 -0.91 -0.65
N ALA A 201 5.98 -0.11 -1.71
CA ALA A 201 7.22 0.61 -1.95
C ALA A 201 7.57 1.62 -0.85
N GLN A 202 6.56 2.30 -0.30
CA GLN A 202 6.75 3.23 0.82
C GLN A 202 7.15 2.48 2.09
N ALA A 203 6.50 1.35 2.40
CA ALA A 203 6.84 0.52 3.56
C ALA A 203 8.30 0.04 3.51
N ILE A 204 8.78 -0.44 2.36
CA ILE A 204 10.18 -0.87 2.20
C ILE A 204 11.16 0.30 2.41
N LYS A 205 10.82 1.51 1.92
CA LYS A 205 11.66 2.71 2.12
C LYS A 205 11.68 3.15 3.58
N VAL A 206 10.54 3.11 4.26
CA VAL A 206 10.45 3.40 5.70
C VAL A 206 11.30 2.38 6.48
N ALA A 207 11.17 1.09 6.20
CA ALA A 207 12.00 0.05 6.82
C ALA A 207 13.50 0.33 6.67
N LYS A 208 13.94 0.68 5.45
CA LYS A 208 15.35 0.98 5.19
C LYS A 208 15.82 2.24 5.92
N ALA A 209 15.02 3.31 5.88
CA ALA A 209 15.33 4.57 6.54
C ALA A 209 15.31 4.45 8.07
N SER A 210 14.54 3.50 8.62
CA SER A 210 14.54 3.11 10.03
C SER A 210 15.67 2.14 10.39
N ASN A 211 16.68 1.95 9.53
CA ASN A 211 17.84 1.09 9.74
C ASN A 211 17.49 -0.39 10.00
N CYS A 212 16.36 -0.89 9.48
CA CYS A 212 16.06 -2.32 9.53
C CYS A 212 17.14 -3.09 8.75
N LYS A 213 17.60 -4.22 9.30
CA LYS A 213 18.64 -5.08 8.67
C LYS A 213 18.04 -6.09 7.69
N ALA A 214 16.81 -6.50 7.94
CA ALA A 214 16.05 -7.46 7.15
C ALA A 214 14.60 -6.98 7.01
N ILE A 215 13.86 -7.57 6.08
CA ILE A 215 12.42 -7.36 5.94
C ILE A 215 11.68 -8.69 5.82
N ALA A 216 10.50 -8.77 6.42
CA ALA A 216 9.55 -9.84 6.23
C ALA A 216 8.45 -9.37 5.26
N ILE A 217 8.38 -9.99 4.09
CA ILE A 217 7.31 -9.76 3.12
C ILE A 217 6.20 -10.78 3.34
N THR A 218 4.99 -10.30 3.60
CA THR A 218 3.86 -11.15 4.01
C THR A 218 2.67 -11.00 3.10
N THR A 219 1.91 -12.08 2.96
CA THR A 219 0.75 -12.13 2.06
C THR A 219 -0.48 -11.38 2.57
N GLY A 220 -0.47 -10.91 3.82
CA GLY A 220 -1.55 -10.17 4.48
C GLY A 220 -1.39 -10.15 6.00
N GLY A 221 -2.36 -9.57 6.73
CA GLY A 221 -2.23 -9.33 8.17
C GLY A 221 -2.08 -10.58 9.05
N ARG A 222 -2.63 -11.73 8.66
CA ARG A 222 -2.43 -12.98 9.41
C ARG A 222 -0.99 -13.46 9.35
N SER A 223 -0.41 -13.53 8.15
CA SER A 223 0.98 -13.96 7.98
C SER A 223 1.97 -12.92 8.50
N GLU A 224 1.59 -11.64 8.49
CA GLU A 224 2.35 -10.60 9.18
C GLU A 224 2.41 -10.82 10.69
N LYS A 225 1.26 -11.07 11.34
CA LYS A 225 1.24 -11.37 12.77
C LYS A 225 2.13 -12.56 13.10
N THR A 226 2.03 -13.64 12.31
CA THR A 226 2.89 -14.81 12.48
C THR A 226 4.37 -14.49 12.25
N ALA A 227 4.69 -13.65 11.26
CA ALA A 227 6.07 -13.18 11.05
C ALA A 227 6.60 -12.42 12.27
N MET A 228 5.80 -11.53 12.87
CA MET A 228 6.18 -10.80 14.08
C MET A 228 6.44 -11.74 15.27
N GLU A 229 5.66 -12.81 15.39
CA GLU A 229 5.87 -13.85 16.41
C GLU A 229 7.15 -14.67 16.15
N HIS A 230 7.50 -14.91 14.88
CA HIS A 230 8.72 -15.65 14.49
C HIS A 230 10.00 -14.81 14.58
N TYR A 231 9.91 -13.49 14.41
CA TYR A 231 11.04 -12.56 14.48
C TYR A 231 10.78 -11.45 15.51
N PRO A 232 10.66 -11.78 16.81
CA PRO A 232 10.30 -10.81 17.84
C PRO A 232 11.34 -9.69 18.02
N ASP A 233 12.58 -9.93 17.62
CA ASP A 233 13.68 -8.96 17.69
C ASP A 233 13.72 -7.99 16.49
N TRP A 234 12.86 -8.17 15.49
CA TRP A 234 12.80 -7.27 14.33
C TRP A 234 11.89 -6.08 14.64
N ALA A 235 12.30 -4.90 14.18
CA ALA A 235 11.47 -3.70 14.30
C ALA A 235 10.17 -3.86 13.49
N GLU A 236 9.08 -3.22 13.95
CA GLU A 236 7.76 -3.30 13.32
C GLU A 236 7.80 -2.94 11.83
N GLU A 237 8.64 -1.99 11.44
CA GLU A 237 8.81 -1.55 10.05
C GLU A 237 9.40 -2.63 9.13
N SER A 238 10.04 -3.66 9.71
CA SER A 238 10.55 -4.80 8.96
C SER A 238 9.43 -5.62 8.34
N PHE A 239 8.21 -5.56 8.89
CA PHE A 239 7.08 -6.37 8.47
C PHE A 239 6.21 -5.63 7.45
N ILE A 240 6.15 -6.19 6.24
CA ILE A 240 5.58 -5.52 5.07
C ILE A 240 4.55 -6.42 4.42
N GLN A 241 3.28 -6.01 4.47
CA GLN A 241 2.22 -6.67 3.71
C GLN A 241 2.39 -6.40 2.22
N MET A 242 3.05 -7.33 1.53
CA MET A 242 3.21 -7.28 0.07
C MET A 242 1.97 -7.73 -0.68
N GLY A 243 1.02 -8.40 -0.01
CA GLY A 243 -0.16 -8.95 -0.65
C GLY A 243 0.19 -10.03 -1.66
N ASP A 244 0.17 -9.68 -2.94
CA ASP A 244 0.47 -10.59 -4.06
C ASP A 244 1.78 -10.27 -4.80
N PHE A 245 2.48 -9.20 -4.40
CA PHE A 245 3.60 -8.62 -5.16
C PHE A 245 4.98 -9.17 -4.75
N VAL A 246 5.17 -10.49 -4.81
CA VAL A 246 6.38 -11.18 -4.35
C VAL A 246 7.65 -10.64 -5.02
N GLY A 247 7.74 -10.77 -6.35
CA GLY A 247 8.95 -10.40 -7.07
C GLY A 247 9.24 -8.90 -7.01
N PHE A 248 8.19 -8.07 -7.08
CA PHE A 248 8.35 -6.62 -6.91
C PHE A 248 8.93 -6.25 -5.55
N SER A 249 8.40 -6.85 -4.47
CA SER A 249 8.84 -6.55 -3.11
C SER A 249 10.26 -7.02 -2.88
N ALA A 250 10.61 -8.22 -3.37
CA ALA A 250 11.96 -8.76 -3.27
C ALA A 250 13.00 -7.92 -4.05
N LEU A 251 12.70 -7.58 -5.31
CA LEU A 251 13.58 -6.73 -6.14
C LEU A 251 13.75 -5.34 -5.53
N LEU A 252 12.67 -4.74 -5.02
CA LEU A 252 12.75 -3.44 -4.39
C LEU A 252 13.53 -3.51 -3.06
N GLY A 253 13.34 -4.55 -2.26
CA GLY A 253 14.13 -4.82 -1.06
C GLY A 253 15.63 -4.88 -1.37
N LYS A 254 16.02 -5.69 -2.36
CA LYS A 254 17.41 -5.75 -2.84
C LYS A 254 17.93 -4.38 -3.28
N LYS A 255 17.14 -3.66 -4.08
CA LYS A 255 17.51 -2.31 -4.57
C LYS A 255 17.68 -1.28 -3.45
N GLN A 256 16.93 -1.41 -2.35
CA GLN A 256 17.11 -0.59 -1.15
C GLN A 256 18.30 -1.05 -0.29
N GLY A 257 19.01 -2.11 -0.67
CA GLY A 257 20.19 -2.62 0.02
C GLY A 257 19.85 -3.46 1.24
N PHE A 258 18.72 -4.18 1.23
CA PHE A 258 18.51 -5.28 2.16
C PHE A 258 19.27 -6.51 1.67
N THR A 259 19.90 -7.24 2.58
CA THR A 259 20.61 -8.49 2.31
C THR A 259 19.87 -9.71 2.83
N HIS A 260 18.81 -9.52 3.62
CA HIS A 260 17.97 -10.60 4.14
C HIS A 260 16.49 -10.26 3.94
N ILE A 261 15.77 -11.17 3.26
CA ILE A 261 14.32 -11.11 3.10
C ILE A 261 13.70 -12.42 3.59
N ALA A 262 12.72 -12.34 4.48
CA ALA A 262 11.88 -13.45 4.87
C ALA A 262 10.51 -13.37 4.17
N MET A 263 10.11 -14.40 3.44
CA MET A 263 8.74 -14.54 2.95
C MET A 263 7.93 -15.37 3.93
N VAL A 264 6.85 -14.81 4.48
CA VAL A 264 5.96 -15.52 5.40
C VAL A 264 4.55 -15.61 4.83
N GLY A 265 3.99 -16.82 4.79
CA GLY A 265 2.62 -17.00 4.34
C GLY A 265 2.12 -18.43 4.34
N MET A 266 0.98 -18.61 3.69
CA MET A 266 0.23 -19.87 3.66
C MET A 266 0.40 -20.62 2.34
N MET A 267 0.21 -21.93 2.40
CA MET A 267 0.43 -22.88 1.32
C MET A 267 -0.20 -22.49 -0.03
N GLY A 268 -1.41 -21.92 -0.05
CA GLY A 268 -2.05 -21.52 -1.30
C GLY A 268 -1.31 -20.46 -2.11
N LYS A 269 -0.61 -19.52 -1.46
CA LYS A 269 0.19 -18.51 -2.17
C LYS A 269 1.62 -18.97 -2.38
N LEU A 270 2.20 -19.67 -1.39
CA LEU A 270 3.58 -20.13 -1.49
C LEU A 270 3.76 -21.28 -2.48
N SER A 271 2.77 -22.16 -2.67
CA SER A 271 2.84 -23.19 -3.71
C SER A 271 3.08 -22.59 -5.10
N LYS A 272 2.46 -21.43 -5.37
CA LYS A 272 2.63 -20.68 -6.63
C LYS A 272 4.02 -20.05 -6.74
N VAL A 273 4.56 -19.54 -5.62
CA VAL A 273 5.94 -19.01 -5.60
C VAL A 273 6.94 -20.12 -5.86
N ALA A 274 6.75 -21.31 -5.28
CA ALA A 274 7.60 -22.47 -5.54
C ALA A 274 7.61 -22.89 -7.02
N GLN A 275 6.51 -22.62 -7.75
CA GLN A 275 6.40 -22.80 -9.21
C GLN A 275 7.05 -21.66 -10.02
N GLY A 276 7.56 -20.62 -9.37
CA GLY A 276 8.19 -19.46 -9.99
C GLY A 276 7.25 -18.26 -10.20
N ALA A 277 6.00 -18.31 -9.70
CA ALA A 277 5.08 -17.18 -9.83
C ALA A 277 5.48 -16.03 -8.89
N MET A 278 5.81 -14.88 -9.47
CA MET A 278 6.22 -13.66 -8.72
C MET A 278 5.07 -12.67 -8.50
N MET A 279 3.88 -13.02 -8.98
CA MET A 279 2.60 -12.39 -8.70
C MET A 279 1.58 -13.48 -8.38
N VAL A 280 1.13 -13.55 -7.12
CA VAL A 280 0.39 -14.72 -6.59
C VAL A 280 -1.13 -14.53 -6.49
N HIS A 281 -1.66 -13.54 -7.20
CA HIS A 281 -3.09 -13.26 -7.24
C HIS A 281 -3.86 -14.47 -7.81
N SER A 282 -5.05 -14.74 -7.25
CA SER A 282 -5.86 -15.92 -7.58
C SER A 282 -6.21 -16.05 -9.06
N LYS A 283 -6.41 -14.92 -9.76
CA LYS A 283 -6.69 -14.89 -11.21
C LYS A 283 -5.45 -15.03 -12.12
N GLY A 284 -4.23 -14.86 -11.58
CA GLY A 284 -3.00 -14.79 -12.38
C GLY A 284 -2.16 -16.07 -12.37
N SER A 285 -2.34 -16.92 -11.36
CA SER A 285 -1.64 -18.21 -11.23
C SER A 285 -2.54 -19.19 -10.49
N ALA A 286 -2.85 -20.33 -11.13
CA ALA A 286 -3.55 -21.44 -10.49
C ALA A 286 -2.58 -22.24 -9.61
N VAL A 287 -3.11 -23.05 -8.70
CA VAL A 287 -2.30 -24.03 -8.00
C VAL A 287 -2.10 -25.22 -8.95
N ASP A 288 -0.85 -25.50 -9.29
CA ASP A 288 -0.48 -26.74 -9.99
C ASP A 288 -0.39 -27.90 -8.99
N PHE A 289 -1.36 -28.83 -9.06
CA PHE A 289 -1.39 -30.03 -8.21
C PHE A 289 -0.39 -31.09 -8.67
N GLN A 290 -0.07 -31.14 -9.96
CA GLN A 290 0.95 -32.04 -10.49
C GLN A 290 2.32 -31.67 -9.92
N PHE A 291 2.64 -30.38 -9.89
CA PHE A 291 3.84 -29.88 -9.24
C PHE A 291 3.90 -30.27 -7.75
N LEU A 292 2.79 -30.12 -7.00
CA LEU A 292 2.77 -30.48 -5.59
C LEU A 292 2.92 -32.00 -5.39
N ALA A 293 2.35 -32.82 -6.27
CA ALA A 293 2.55 -34.26 -6.28
C ALA A 293 4.02 -34.62 -6.58
N ASP A 294 4.68 -33.90 -7.50
CA ASP A 294 6.11 -34.07 -7.77
C ASP A 294 6.96 -33.76 -6.53
N VAL A 295 6.66 -32.66 -5.81
CA VAL A 295 7.33 -32.33 -4.53
C VAL A 295 7.11 -33.43 -3.49
N ALA A 296 5.91 -34.02 -3.41
CA ALA A 296 5.63 -35.13 -2.51
C ALA A 296 6.39 -36.41 -2.91
N ARG A 297 6.54 -36.70 -4.20
CA ARG A 297 7.36 -37.81 -4.70
C ARG A 297 8.84 -37.63 -4.35
N GLU A 298 9.37 -36.41 -4.46
CA GLU A 298 10.77 -36.10 -4.11
C GLU A 298 11.11 -36.45 -2.64
N ILE A 299 10.14 -36.36 -1.72
CA ILE A 299 10.33 -36.71 -0.31
C ILE A 299 9.92 -38.15 0.04
N GLY A 300 9.56 -38.96 -0.97
CA GLY A 300 9.22 -40.36 -0.82
C GLY A 300 7.81 -40.64 -0.27
N ALA A 301 6.82 -39.78 -0.55
CA ALA A 301 5.42 -40.07 -0.24
C ALA A 301 4.94 -41.29 -1.05
N SER A 302 4.00 -42.06 -0.49
CA SER A 302 3.41 -43.23 -1.15
C SER A 302 2.58 -42.83 -2.37
N GLU A 303 2.49 -43.72 -3.37
CA GLU A 303 1.65 -43.49 -4.57
C GLU A 303 0.18 -43.18 -4.22
N GLU A 304 -0.35 -43.74 -3.12
CA GLU A 304 -1.67 -43.41 -2.60
C GLU A 304 -1.80 -41.91 -2.26
N HIS A 305 -0.84 -41.35 -1.52
CA HIS A 305 -0.84 -39.91 -1.22
C HIS A 305 -0.62 -39.06 -2.49
N ILE A 306 0.16 -39.55 -3.46
CA ILE A 306 0.36 -38.84 -4.74
C ILE A 306 -0.96 -38.71 -5.50
N GLU A 307 -1.71 -39.80 -5.64
CA GLU A 307 -3.02 -39.81 -6.31
C GLU A 307 -4.02 -38.87 -5.60
N GLU A 308 -4.03 -38.85 -4.26
CA GLU A 308 -4.87 -37.93 -3.49
C GLU A 308 -4.53 -36.45 -3.74
N ILE A 309 -3.23 -36.12 -3.87
CA ILE A 309 -2.77 -34.75 -4.12
C ILE A 309 -3.16 -34.29 -5.52
N GLU A 310 -3.00 -35.15 -6.53
CA GLU A 310 -3.37 -34.84 -7.92
C GLU A 310 -4.89 -34.62 -8.07
N GLY A 311 -5.70 -35.29 -7.25
CA GLY A 311 -7.14 -35.12 -7.17
C GLY A 311 -7.63 -33.96 -6.27
N ALA A 312 -6.72 -33.22 -5.64
CA ALA A 312 -7.09 -32.18 -4.68
C ALA A 312 -7.67 -30.92 -5.37
N ASN A 313 -8.51 -30.19 -4.63
CA ASN A 313 -9.14 -28.95 -5.13
C ASN A 313 -8.43 -27.68 -4.64
N THR A 314 -7.65 -27.78 -3.55
CA THR A 314 -6.95 -26.63 -2.97
C THR A 314 -5.57 -27.02 -2.44
N ALA A 315 -4.63 -26.09 -2.46
CA ALA A 315 -3.33 -26.30 -1.83
C ALA A 315 -3.43 -26.55 -0.31
N MET A 316 -4.50 -26.09 0.35
CA MET A 316 -4.72 -26.39 1.77
C MET A 316 -5.06 -27.86 1.99
N GLN A 317 -5.88 -28.44 1.12
CA GLN A 317 -6.19 -29.88 1.15
C GLN A 317 -4.91 -30.71 0.98
N VAL A 318 -4.03 -30.34 0.06
CA VAL A 318 -2.71 -30.98 -0.09
C VAL A 318 -1.89 -30.89 1.21
N GLY A 319 -1.88 -29.72 1.85
CA GLY A 319 -1.21 -29.56 3.15
C GLY A 319 -1.81 -30.43 4.25
N GLU A 320 -3.12 -30.60 4.27
CA GLU A 320 -3.79 -31.49 5.23
C GLU A 320 -3.42 -32.96 5.00
N ILE A 321 -3.42 -33.43 3.74
CA ILE A 321 -2.99 -34.78 3.36
C ILE A 321 -1.56 -35.04 3.86
N MET A 322 -0.61 -34.16 3.51
CA MET A 322 0.80 -34.33 3.87
C MET A 322 1.05 -34.23 5.38
N SER A 323 0.29 -33.38 6.09
CA SER A 323 0.38 -33.27 7.54
C SER A 323 -0.16 -34.52 8.26
N GLN A 324 -1.31 -35.04 7.81
CA GLN A 324 -1.90 -36.26 8.36
C GLN A 324 -1.02 -37.49 8.12
N ALA A 325 -0.34 -37.54 6.96
CA ALA A 325 0.65 -38.55 6.62
C ALA A 325 1.99 -38.40 7.37
N GLY A 326 2.19 -37.33 8.14
CA GLY A 326 3.43 -37.08 8.88
C GLY A 326 4.62 -36.64 8.02
N HIS A 327 4.38 -36.22 6.77
CA HIS A 327 5.43 -35.81 5.83
C HIS A 327 5.85 -34.35 6.01
N THR A 328 6.45 -34.00 7.16
CA THR A 328 6.90 -32.61 7.43
C THR A 328 7.94 -32.11 6.42
N ALA A 329 8.80 -32.99 5.91
CA ALA A 329 9.82 -32.68 4.90
C ALA A 329 9.24 -32.08 3.60
N PHE A 330 7.98 -32.37 3.28
CA PHE A 330 7.29 -31.78 2.14
C PHE A 330 7.20 -30.24 2.28
N PHE A 331 6.88 -29.75 3.47
CA PHE A 331 6.73 -28.31 3.72
C PHE A 331 8.08 -27.58 3.69
N GLU A 332 9.14 -28.22 4.19
CA GLU A 332 10.51 -27.70 4.13
C GLU A 332 11.00 -27.61 2.68
N LEU A 333 10.77 -28.65 1.88
CA LEU A 333 11.13 -28.65 0.46
C LEU A 333 10.34 -27.59 -0.33
N LEU A 334 9.04 -27.43 -0.03
CA LEU A 334 8.23 -26.40 -0.65
C LEU A 334 8.74 -24.99 -0.28
N ALA A 335 9.10 -24.76 0.98
CA ALA A 335 9.70 -23.50 1.44
C ALA A 335 11.07 -23.25 0.79
N TYR A 336 11.87 -24.30 0.58
CA TYR A 336 13.14 -24.21 -0.11
C TYR A 336 12.94 -23.77 -1.57
N LYS A 337 12.04 -24.42 -2.31
CA LYS A 337 11.72 -24.06 -3.70
C LYS A 337 11.20 -22.62 -3.80
N CYS A 338 10.42 -22.12 -2.83
CA CYS A 338 10.05 -20.71 -2.77
C CYS A 338 11.26 -19.78 -2.65
N SER A 339 12.15 -20.07 -1.70
CA SER A 339 13.34 -19.28 -1.44
C SER A 339 14.27 -19.26 -2.65
N GLU A 340 14.43 -20.41 -3.32
CA GLU A 340 15.21 -20.55 -4.56
C GLU A 340 14.61 -19.70 -5.70
N GLN A 341 13.30 -19.75 -5.91
CA GLN A 341 12.64 -18.98 -6.98
C GLN A 341 12.75 -17.47 -6.73
N ILE A 342 12.57 -17.01 -5.49
CA ILE A 342 12.74 -15.59 -5.13
C ILE A 342 14.20 -15.19 -5.32
N ASN A 343 15.16 -16.01 -4.85
CA ASN A 343 16.58 -15.74 -4.99
C ASN A 343 17.00 -15.62 -6.47
N LYS A 344 16.55 -16.56 -7.31
CA LYS A 344 16.73 -16.51 -8.77
C LYS A 344 16.11 -15.25 -9.37
N HIS A 345 14.91 -14.86 -8.93
CA HIS A 345 14.23 -13.67 -9.45
C HIS A 345 14.97 -12.37 -9.14
N VAL A 346 15.60 -12.26 -7.97
CA VAL A 346 16.41 -11.09 -7.60
C VAL A 346 17.84 -11.15 -8.14
N GLY A 347 18.24 -12.26 -8.77
CA GLY A 347 19.59 -12.47 -9.28
C GLY A 347 20.63 -12.68 -8.19
N GLY A 348 20.26 -13.38 -7.12
CA GLY A 348 21.15 -13.83 -6.05
C GLY A 348 21.70 -12.74 -5.11
N GLY A 349 22.75 -13.06 -4.36
CA GLY A 349 23.46 -12.18 -3.44
C GLY A 349 22.66 -11.78 -2.20
N MET A 350 21.77 -12.65 -1.72
CA MET A 350 20.87 -12.39 -0.61
C MET A 350 20.61 -13.64 0.23
N VAL A 351 20.29 -13.44 1.50
CA VAL A 351 19.62 -14.44 2.32
C VAL A 351 18.13 -14.34 2.05
N ILE A 352 17.56 -15.39 1.47
CA ILE A 352 16.12 -15.52 1.30
C ILE A 352 15.63 -16.65 2.20
N GLU A 353 14.82 -16.29 3.18
CA GLU A 353 14.14 -17.23 4.05
C GLU A 353 12.67 -17.34 3.63
N THR A 354 12.11 -18.55 3.70
CA THR A 354 10.67 -18.76 3.54
C THR A 354 10.13 -19.51 4.75
N VAL A 355 9.04 -19.00 5.31
CA VAL A 355 8.28 -19.60 6.41
C VAL A 355 6.86 -19.91 5.96
N LEU A 356 6.53 -21.19 5.96
CA LEU A 356 5.22 -21.71 5.62
C LEU A 356 4.39 -21.92 6.88
N THR A 357 3.17 -21.40 6.92
CA THR A 357 2.31 -21.45 8.11
C THR A 357 0.91 -21.94 7.82
N THR A 358 0.23 -22.47 8.83
CA THR A 358 -1.22 -22.74 8.79
C THR A 358 -2.03 -21.45 8.81
N LEU A 359 -3.35 -21.56 8.62
CA LEU A 359 -4.29 -20.45 8.82
C LEU A 359 -4.30 -19.92 10.27
N LYS A 360 -3.90 -20.76 11.24
CA LYS A 360 -3.80 -20.41 12.66
C LYS A 360 -2.44 -19.81 13.04
N GLY A 361 -1.49 -19.76 12.10
CA GLY A 361 -0.14 -19.23 12.32
C GLY A 361 0.86 -20.27 12.84
N GLU A 362 0.51 -21.55 12.85
CA GLU A 362 1.43 -22.62 13.25
C GLU A 362 2.45 -22.87 12.12
N LEU A 363 3.71 -23.09 12.48
CA LEU A 363 4.78 -23.39 11.54
C LEU A 363 4.57 -24.77 10.90
N LEU A 364 4.57 -24.81 9.56
CA LEU A 364 4.54 -26.05 8.78
C LEU A 364 5.93 -26.44 8.26
N GLY A 365 6.69 -25.46 7.79
CA GLY A 365 8.03 -25.68 7.25
C GLY A 365 8.77 -24.36 7.06
N LYS A 366 10.09 -24.43 7.10
CA LYS A 366 10.97 -23.28 6.93
C LYS A 366 12.22 -23.71 6.17
N ALA A 367 12.69 -22.85 5.28
CA ALA A 367 13.94 -23.05 4.56
C ALA A 367 14.64 -21.72 4.29
N VAL A 368 15.95 -21.78 4.09
CA VAL A 368 16.80 -20.63 3.80
C VAL A 368 17.66 -20.95 2.57
N VAL A 369 17.72 -20.01 1.64
CA VAL A 369 18.73 -19.96 0.57
C VAL A 369 19.63 -18.77 0.87
N ASP A 370 20.93 -19.03 1.07
CA ASP A 370 21.95 -18.01 1.28
C ASP A 370 23.02 -18.15 0.20
N ASP A 371 23.08 -17.16 -0.69
CA ASP A 371 24.09 -17.06 -1.73
C ASP A 371 24.86 -15.72 -1.64
N THR A 372 24.94 -15.15 -0.44
CA THR A 372 25.66 -13.89 -0.18
C THR A 372 27.18 -14.00 -0.36
N GLY A 373 27.70 -15.19 -0.68
CA GLY A 373 29.11 -15.38 -1.02
C GLY A 373 30.05 -15.15 0.16
N ASN A 374 29.62 -15.45 1.39
CA ASN A 374 30.50 -15.47 2.55
C ASN A 374 31.31 -16.78 2.58
N ASP A 375 32.08 -17.03 1.51
CA ASP A 375 33.14 -18.03 1.49
C ASP A 375 34.36 -17.41 2.19
N ASN A 376 34.22 -17.23 3.51
CA ASN A 376 35.33 -16.97 4.42
C ASN A 376 35.84 -18.32 4.97
N ARG A 377 36.01 -19.30 4.07
CA ARG A 377 36.68 -20.57 4.36
C ARG A 377 38.17 -20.39 4.00
N ASP A 378 38.98 -20.34 5.04
CA ASP A 378 40.42 -20.62 5.06
C ASP A 378 41.33 -19.77 4.15
N ARG A 379 41.66 -18.57 4.65
CA ARG A 379 43.07 -18.14 4.69
C ARG A 379 43.66 -18.60 6.02
N GLY A 380 44.11 -19.85 6.05
CA GLY A 380 44.89 -20.46 7.12
C GLY A 380 45.98 -21.32 6.51
#